data_AF-A0A292ZD15-F1
#
_entry.id   AF-A0A292ZD15-F1
#
_cell.length_a   1.000
_cell.length_b   1.000
_cell.length_c   1.000
_cell.angle_alpha   90.00
_cell.angle_beta   90.00
_cell.angle_gamma   90.00
#
_symmetry.space_group_name_H-M   'P 1'
#
loop_
_entity.id
_entity.type
_entity.pdbx_description
1 polymer ?
#
loop_
_entity_poly.entity_id
_entity_poly.type
_entity_poly.pdbx_seq_one_letter_code
_entity_poly.pdbx_strand_id
1 'polypeptide(L)'
;MADWAAAMRAGDHAAAWAISERELQRRDPARRDDPTLPYHQRWVWDGRPYEGRHCLVRCYHGLGDSIQFARFLPMLAARTASLTVEMQPRLIDLIAGPGGGIRFVPFIDAHPLPQSECDLEITELDFALRLTPADAAMPYLAAESGVLPHGCVGLCHGAGPWDPARSIPPHLLAPICAMAPCISLMPEATMLPVLNPDGCPFDMKATAALVGATDLVITVDTMIAHLAGAMGKPTWLLLKSDPDWRWPVGARGTPWYPSMRIYAQPSAGDWETPLAELARDLAACPALAAER
;
A
#
# COMPACT_ATOMS: atom_id res chain seq x y z
N MET A 1 -1.84 -4.85 20.99
CA MET A 1 -2.13 -4.28 19.64
C MET A 1 -2.62 -2.84 19.69
N ALA A 2 -3.59 -2.47 20.55
CA ALA A 2 -4.10 -1.09 20.61
C ALA A 2 -3.00 -0.03 20.84
N ASP A 3 -2.13 -0.24 21.83
CA ASP A 3 -1.03 0.69 22.11
C ASP A 3 -0.01 0.78 20.97
N TRP A 4 0.23 -0.33 20.27
CA TRP A 4 1.13 -0.37 19.12
C TRP A 4 0.56 0.43 17.94
N ALA A 5 -0.72 0.21 17.62
CA ALA A 5 -1.40 0.95 16.57
C ALA A 5 -1.49 2.45 16.90
N ALA A 6 -1.74 2.81 18.16
CA ALA A 6 -1.72 4.19 18.60
C ALA A 6 -0.35 4.85 18.40
N ALA A 7 0.74 4.17 18.78
CA ALA A 7 2.10 4.65 18.56
C ALA A 7 2.41 4.84 17.06
N MET A 8 2.05 3.87 16.21
CA MET A 8 2.24 3.97 14.76
C MET A 8 1.44 5.12 14.14
N ARG A 9 0.16 5.29 14.53
CA ARG A 9 -0.68 6.41 14.04
C ARG A 9 -0.15 7.78 14.48
N ALA A 10 0.54 7.85 15.63
CA ALA A 10 1.19 9.05 16.13
C ALA A 10 2.58 9.31 15.51
N GLY A 11 3.12 8.37 14.72
CA GLY A 11 4.48 8.43 14.21
C GLY A 11 5.56 8.14 15.26
N ASP A 12 5.20 7.64 16.44
CA ASP A 12 6.14 7.23 17.49
C ASP A 12 6.64 5.80 17.22
N HIS A 13 7.50 5.69 16.21
CA HIS A 13 8.10 4.42 15.81
C HIS A 13 8.93 3.79 16.94
N ALA A 14 9.59 4.59 17.77
CA ALA A 14 10.38 4.08 18.89
C ALA A 14 9.50 3.34 19.91
N ALA A 15 8.35 3.91 20.29
CA ALA A 15 7.39 3.25 21.17
C ALA A 15 6.77 2.00 20.52
N ALA A 16 6.39 2.08 19.24
CA ALA A 16 5.86 0.95 18.50
C ALA A 16 6.87 -0.22 18.46
N TRP A 17 8.12 0.06 18.12
CA TRP A 17 9.18 -0.94 18.06
C TRP A 17 9.53 -1.52 19.43
N ALA A 18 9.45 -0.75 20.52
CA ALA A 18 9.60 -1.28 21.87
C ALA A 18 8.49 -2.27 22.25
N ILE A 19 7.27 -2.08 21.73
CA ILE A 19 6.20 -3.08 21.85
C ILE A 19 6.52 -4.30 20.99
N SER A 20 6.90 -4.13 19.72
CA SER A 20 7.27 -5.24 18.82
C SER A 20 8.39 -6.09 19.39
N GLU A 21 9.41 -5.48 20.01
CA GLU A 21 10.52 -6.17 20.67
C GLU A 21 10.05 -7.09 21.81
N ARG A 22 9.12 -6.61 22.64
CA ARG A 22 8.56 -7.42 23.74
C ARG A 22 7.73 -8.58 23.21
N GLU A 23 7.00 -8.39 22.11
CA GLU A 23 6.24 -9.46 21.47
C GLU A 23 7.17 -10.49 20.82
N LEU A 24 8.23 -10.05 20.15
CA LEU A 24 9.27 -10.91 19.58
C LEU A 24 9.88 -11.83 20.64
N GLN A 25 10.23 -11.31 21.81
CA GLN A 25 10.79 -12.07 22.93
C GLN A 25 9.83 -13.10 23.54
N ARG A 26 8.52 -12.96 23.31
CA ARG A 26 7.47 -13.88 23.80
C ARG A 26 7.12 -14.97 22.81
N ARG A 27 7.63 -14.92 21.57
CA ARG A 27 7.32 -15.90 20.53
C ARG A 27 7.83 -17.28 20.96
N ASP A 28 6.95 -18.27 20.92
CA ASP A 28 7.31 -19.68 21.11
C ASP A 28 8.01 -20.21 19.85
N PRO A 29 9.31 -20.56 19.89
CA PRO A 29 10.04 -21.04 18.72
C PRO A 29 9.40 -22.27 18.05
N ALA A 30 8.63 -23.06 18.79
CA ALA A 30 7.92 -24.23 18.24
C ALA A 30 6.76 -23.84 17.30
N ARG A 31 6.29 -22.59 17.35
CA ARG A 31 5.20 -22.04 16.52
C ARG A 31 5.70 -21.16 15.38
N ARG A 32 7.01 -21.13 15.13
CA ARG A 32 7.59 -20.39 14.01
C ARG A 32 7.06 -20.96 12.70
N ASP A 33 6.49 -20.10 11.87
CA ASP A 33 5.90 -20.45 10.57
C ASP A 33 4.90 -21.63 10.62
N ASP A 34 4.06 -21.67 11.66
CA ASP A 34 3.11 -22.77 11.91
C ASP A 34 2.20 -23.05 10.71
N PRO A 35 2.30 -24.23 10.07
CA PRO A 35 1.53 -24.56 8.86
C PRO A 35 0.02 -24.69 9.10
N THR A 36 -0.42 -24.80 10.36
CA THR A 36 -1.83 -24.90 10.72
C THR A 36 -2.55 -23.54 10.71
N LEU A 37 -1.78 -22.45 10.72
CA LEU A 37 -2.30 -21.10 10.66
C LEU A 37 -2.38 -20.59 9.21
N PRO A 38 -3.36 -19.71 8.89
CA PRO A 38 -3.31 -18.91 7.67
C PRO A 38 -2.02 -18.09 7.58
N TYR A 39 -1.46 -17.89 6.38
CA TYR A 39 -0.19 -17.18 6.19
C TYR A 39 -0.13 -15.80 6.86
N HIS A 40 -1.19 -15.00 6.77
CA HIS A 40 -1.29 -13.67 7.42
C HIS A 40 -1.30 -13.71 8.96
N GLN A 41 -1.30 -14.90 9.58
CA GLN A 41 -1.19 -15.09 11.03
C GLN A 41 0.14 -15.73 11.43
N ARG A 42 0.96 -16.11 10.46
CA ARG A 42 2.28 -16.69 10.69
C ARG A 42 3.31 -15.60 10.89
N TRP A 43 4.36 -15.96 11.61
CA TRP A 43 5.56 -15.14 11.77
C TRP A 43 6.78 -15.99 11.45
N VAL A 44 7.81 -15.37 10.89
CA VAL A 44 9.03 -16.08 10.45
C VAL A 44 10.31 -15.51 11.05
N TRP A 45 10.31 -14.23 11.42
CA TRP A 45 11.48 -13.62 12.04
C TRP A 45 11.51 -13.91 13.54
N ASP A 46 12.64 -14.41 14.01
CA ASP A 46 12.87 -14.74 15.42
C ASP A 46 13.89 -13.82 16.10
N GLY A 47 14.19 -12.68 15.48
CA GLY A 47 15.15 -11.70 16.01
C GLY A 47 16.60 -12.01 15.71
N ARG A 48 16.90 -13.11 15.01
CA ARG A 48 18.27 -13.39 14.56
C ARG A 48 18.79 -12.29 13.63
N PRO A 49 20.12 -12.01 13.68
CA PRO A 49 20.74 -11.01 12.83
C PRO A 49 20.66 -11.43 11.35
N TYR A 50 20.42 -10.44 10.49
CA TYR A 50 20.35 -10.60 9.04
C TYR A 50 21.65 -10.13 8.34
N GLU A 51 22.50 -9.38 9.06
CA GLU A 51 23.70 -8.79 8.50
C GLU A 51 24.70 -9.85 8.01
N GLY A 52 25.10 -9.73 6.74
CA GLY A 52 26.00 -10.69 6.10
C GLY A 52 25.44 -12.11 5.96
N ARG A 53 24.12 -12.31 6.12
CA ARG A 53 23.44 -13.60 5.96
C ARG A 53 22.75 -13.72 4.61
N HIS A 54 22.52 -14.96 4.18
CA HIS A 54 21.56 -15.27 3.14
C HIS A 54 20.15 -15.12 3.72
N CYS A 55 19.40 -14.13 3.25
CA CYS A 55 18.09 -13.78 3.79
C CYS A 55 16.96 -14.10 2.82
N LEU A 56 15.82 -14.48 3.39
CA LEU A 56 14.56 -14.70 2.68
C LEU A 56 13.46 -13.82 3.28
N VAL A 57 12.94 -12.88 2.50
CA VAL A 57 11.77 -12.09 2.88
C VAL A 57 10.50 -12.78 2.41
N ARG A 58 9.54 -12.93 3.31
CA ARG A 58 8.21 -13.52 3.08
C ARG A 58 7.15 -12.43 3.00
N CYS A 59 6.30 -12.48 1.97
CA CYS A 59 5.17 -11.55 1.81
C CYS A 59 3.86 -12.28 2.09
N TYR A 60 3.53 -12.49 3.38
CA TYR A 60 2.38 -13.31 3.79
C TYR A 60 1.06 -12.55 3.85
N HIS A 61 1.13 -11.23 3.81
CA HIS A 61 -0.02 -10.32 3.95
C HIS A 61 -0.58 -9.87 2.59
N GLY A 62 -1.36 -8.80 2.61
CA GLY A 62 -1.98 -8.24 1.42
C GLY A 62 -0.96 -7.66 0.45
N LEU A 63 -1.43 -7.46 -0.78
CA LEU A 63 -0.65 -6.82 -1.84
C LEU A 63 -0.28 -5.37 -1.48
N GLY A 64 -1.18 -4.67 -0.78
CA GLY A 64 -0.92 -3.31 -0.27
C GLY A 64 0.22 -3.26 0.73
N ASP A 65 0.26 -4.20 1.68
CA ASP A 65 1.36 -4.31 2.66
C ASP A 65 2.69 -4.60 1.96
N SER A 66 2.67 -5.52 0.98
CA SER A 66 3.86 -5.87 0.20
C SER A 66 4.39 -4.66 -0.58
N ILE A 67 3.51 -3.88 -1.21
CA ILE A 67 3.88 -2.62 -1.89
C ILE A 67 4.38 -1.57 -0.89
N GLN A 68 3.72 -1.42 0.27
CA GLN A 68 4.10 -0.44 1.28
C GLN A 68 5.53 -0.67 1.78
N PHE A 69 5.84 -1.91 2.16
CA PHE A 69 7.10 -2.26 2.80
C PHE A 69 8.22 -2.63 1.81
N ALA A 70 7.90 -2.86 0.52
CA ALA A 70 8.91 -3.03 -0.53
C ALA A 70 9.93 -1.89 -0.58
N ARG A 71 9.54 -0.69 -0.10
CA ARG A 71 10.44 0.47 0.08
C ARG A 71 11.71 0.15 0.86
N PHE A 72 11.68 -0.82 1.77
CA PHE A 72 12.79 -1.16 2.65
C PHE A 72 13.73 -2.23 2.09
N LEU A 73 13.33 -2.90 1.01
CA LEU A 73 14.10 -3.99 0.40
C LEU A 73 15.51 -3.56 -0.05
N PRO A 74 15.73 -2.38 -0.67
CA PRO A 74 17.08 -1.94 -1.04
C PRO A 74 18.01 -1.77 0.16
N MET A 75 17.49 -1.23 1.28
CA MET A 75 18.26 -1.03 2.51
C MET A 75 18.60 -2.36 3.19
N LEU A 76 17.69 -3.34 3.13
CA LEU A 76 17.98 -4.69 3.60
C LEU A 76 19.04 -5.37 2.72
N ALA A 77 18.86 -5.33 1.40
CA ALA A 77 19.77 -5.95 0.44
C ALA A 77 21.22 -5.50 0.64
N ALA A 78 21.44 -4.21 0.92
CA ALA A 78 22.76 -3.63 1.19
C ALA A 78 23.43 -4.16 2.48
N ARG A 79 22.67 -4.75 3.40
CA ARG A 79 23.17 -5.28 4.69
C ARG A 79 23.30 -6.80 4.68
N THR A 80 22.70 -7.50 3.73
CA THR A 80 22.67 -8.98 3.64
C THR A 80 23.74 -9.52 2.67
N ALA A 81 24.14 -10.78 2.81
CA ALA A 81 25.01 -11.43 1.82
C ALA A 81 24.27 -11.74 0.51
N SER A 82 22.99 -12.10 0.61
CA SER A 82 22.07 -12.18 -0.52
C SER A 82 20.64 -12.02 -0.04
N LEU A 83 19.77 -11.44 -0.86
CA LEU A 83 18.35 -11.30 -0.55
C LEU A 83 17.49 -12.02 -1.59
N THR A 84 16.67 -12.97 -1.12
CA THR A 84 15.54 -13.51 -1.88
C THR A 84 14.24 -12.99 -1.29
N VAL A 85 13.28 -12.65 -2.13
CA VAL A 85 11.94 -12.19 -1.74
C VAL A 85 10.91 -13.12 -2.35
N GLU A 86 10.21 -13.85 -1.50
CA GLU A 86 9.06 -14.67 -1.88
C GLU A 86 7.79 -13.83 -1.78
N MET A 87 7.14 -13.59 -2.92
CA MET A 87 6.13 -12.56 -3.11
C MET A 87 4.97 -13.04 -3.99
N GLN A 88 3.79 -12.45 -3.82
CA GLN A 88 2.65 -12.72 -4.68
C GLN A 88 3.05 -12.52 -6.17
N PRO A 89 2.84 -13.52 -7.05
CA PRO A 89 3.41 -13.51 -8.41
C PRO A 89 3.11 -12.24 -9.21
N ARG A 90 1.91 -11.69 -9.03
CA ARG A 90 1.44 -10.47 -9.71
C ARG A 90 2.23 -9.20 -9.37
N LEU A 91 3.01 -9.17 -8.29
CA LEU A 91 3.79 -7.99 -7.90
C LEU A 91 5.25 -8.07 -8.36
N ILE A 92 5.77 -9.27 -8.65
CA ILE A 92 7.19 -9.48 -8.96
C ILE A 92 7.64 -8.59 -10.12
N ASP A 93 6.86 -8.64 -11.18
CA ASP A 93 7.11 -7.93 -12.42
C ASP A 93 7.05 -6.39 -12.27
N LEU A 94 6.35 -5.89 -11.26
CA LEU A 94 6.27 -4.48 -10.91
C LEU A 94 7.41 -4.05 -9.98
N ILE A 95 7.76 -4.89 -9.00
CA ILE A 95 8.72 -4.54 -7.92
C ILE A 95 10.17 -4.84 -8.31
N ALA A 96 10.42 -5.94 -9.03
CA ALA A 96 11.78 -6.38 -9.33
C ALA A 96 12.56 -5.36 -10.17
N GLY A 97 11.88 -4.66 -11.09
CA GLY A 97 12.51 -3.73 -12.02
C GLY A 97 13.70 -4.33 -12.79
N PRO A 98 14.39 -3.55 -13.63
CA PRO A 98 15.57 -4.02 -14.37
C PRO A 98 16.88 -4.03 -13.55
N GLY A 99 16.86 -3.80 -12.23
CA GLY A 99 18.05 -3.62 -11.39
C GLY A 99 18.40 -4.84 -10.52
N GLY A 100 19.53 -5.49 -10.79
CA GLY A 100 19.98 -6.69 -10.09
C GLY A 100 20.50 -6.42 -8.68
N GLY A 101 20.19 -7.31 -7.74
CA GLY A 101 20.64 -7.27 -6.34
C GLY A 101 19.71 -8.03 -5.40
N ILE A 102 18.46 -8.22 -5.82
CA ILE A 102 17.43 -8.95 -5.08
C ILE A 102 16.84 -10.01 -6.00
N ARG A 103 16.74 -11.25 -5.51
CA ARG A 103 16.07 -12.34 -6.23
C ARG A 103 14.60 -12.38 -5.84
N PHE A 104 13.71 -12.10 -6.77
CA PHE A 104 12.27 -12.27 -6.55
C PHE A 104 11.82 -13.65 -7.03
N VAL A 105 10.98 -14.30 -6.24
CA VAL A 105 10.38 -15.60 -6.58
C VAL A 105 8.88 -15.59 -6.26
N PRO A 106 8.06 -16.34 -7.04
CA PRO A 106 6.65 -16.46 -6.75
C PRO A 106 6.42 -17.19 -5.44
N PHE A 107 5.60 -16.59 -4.59
CA PHE A 107 5.00 -17.27 -3.46
C PHE A 107 3.95 -18.25 -3.97
N ILE A 108 4.16 -19.53 -3.73
CA ILE A 108 3.28 -20.62 -4.13
C ILE A 108 2.92 -21.39 -2.87
N ASP A 109 1.68 -21.26 -2.39
CA ASP A 109 1.21 -21.85 -1.13
C ASP A 109 1.50 -23.35 -1.01
N ALA A 110 1.40 -24.08 -2.11
CA ALA A 110 1.64 -25.52 -2.18
C ALA A 110 3.14 -25.89 -2.16
N HIS A 111 4.03 -24.93 -2.42
CA HIS A 111 5.46 -25.15 -2.50
C HIS A 111 6.26 -23.94 -2.01
N PRO A 112 6.13 -23.59 -0.71
CA PRO A 112 6.91 -22.49 -0.14
C PRO A 112 8.40 -22.84 -0.20
N LEU A 113 9.24 -21.82 -0.38
CA LEU A 113 10.69 -22.01 -0.30
C LEU A 113 11.12 -22.53 1.08
N PRO A 114 12.16 -23.37 1.14
CA PRO A 114 12.78 -23.74 2.41
C PRO A 114 13.33 -22.49 3.12
N GLN A 115 13.46 -22.59 4.44
CA GLN A 115 14.03 -21.52 5.26
C GLN A 115 15.46 -21.21 4.83
N SER A 116 15.83 -19.93 4.93
CA SER A 116 17.17 -19.42 4.70
C SER A 116 17.95 -19.32 6.03
N GLU A 117 19.12 -18.67 6.02
CA GLU A 117 19.85 -18.42 7.27
C GLU A 117 19.11 -17.43 8.18
N CYS A 118 18.38 -16.50 7.58
CA CYS A 118 17.46 -15.59 8.25
C CYS A 118 16.22 -15.36 7.38
N ASP A 119 15.03 -15.64 7.94
CA ASP A 119 13.76 -15.32 7.29
C ASP A 119 13.16 -14.08 7.97
N LEU A 120 12.67 -13.13 7.18
CA LEU A 120 11.99 -11.93 7.65
C LEU A 120 10.60 -11.83 7.01
N GLU A 121 9.60 -11.30 7.73
CA GLU A 121 8.33 -10.94 7.12
C GLU A 121 8.41 -9.49 6.62
N ILE A 122 7.86 -9.20 5.44
CA ILE A 122 8.02 -7.89 4.78
C ILE A 122 7.49 -6.71 5.62
N THR A 123 6.42 -6.93 6.40
CA THR A 123 5.81 -5.94 7.31
C THR A 123 6.59 -5.72 8.60
N GLU A 124 7.62 -6.53 8.87
CA GLU A 124 8.52 -6.35 10.02
C GLU A 124 9.81 -5.60 9.64
N LEU A 125 9.99 -5.21 8.36
CA LEU A 125 11.25 -4.63 7.88
C LEU A 125 11.56 -3.25 8.47
N ASP A 126 10.56 -2.42 8.72
CA ASP A 126 10.75 -1.12 9.38
C ASP A 126 11.33 -1.31 10.78
N PHE A 127 10.79 -2.28 11.53
CA PHE A 127 11.22 -2.66 12.86
C PHE A 127 12.60 -3.32 12.87
N ALA A 128 12.84 -4.28 11.97
CA ALA A 128 14.11 -4.99 11.88
C ALA A 128 15.27 -4.06 11.48
N LEU A 129 15.01 -3.12 10.57
CA LEU A 129 16.03 -2.16 10.10
C LEU A 129 16.11 -0.90 10.97
N ARG A 130 15.12 -0.69 11.85
CA ARG A 130 14.87 0.55 12.63
C ARG A 130 14.80 1.77 11.72
N LEU A 131 14.01 1.65 10.65
CA LEU A 131 13.80 2.68 9.64
C LEU A 131 12.34 3.15 9.64
N THR A 132 12.17 4.44 9.51
CA THR A 132 10.87 5.11 9.37
C THR A 132 10.53 5.27 7.89
N PRO A 133 9.28 5.65 7.54
CA PRO A 133 8.90 5.91 6.16
C PRO A 133 9.79 6.94 5.45
N ALA A 134 10.36 7.90 6.19
CA ALA A 134 11.19 8.98 5.66
C ALA A 134 12.59 8.53 5.22
N ASP A 135 13.04 7.35 5.66
CA ASP A 135 14.36 6.81 5.32
C ASP A 135 14.41 6.16 3.93
N ALA A 136 13.25 5.91 3.31
CA ALA A 136 13.17 5.34 1.98
C ALA A 136 13.00 6.44 0.91
N ALA A 137 13.71 6.29 -0.21
CA ALA A 137 13.58 7.19 -1.35
C ALA A 137 12.19 7.07 -2.00
N MET A 138 11.69 8.18 -2.54
CA MET A 138 10.42 8.27 -3.28
C MET A 138 10.63 8.88 -4.67
N PRO A 139 9.90 8.44 -5.71
CA PRO A 139 9.12 7.20 -5.74
C PRO A 139 10.03 5.97 -5.74
N TYR A 140 9.52 4.84 -5.27
CA TYR A 140 10.25 3.55 -5.30
C TYR A 140 9.61 2.51 -6.23
N LEU A 141 8.53 2.86 -6.91
CA LEU A 141 7.97 2.09 -8.02
C LEU A 141 7.83 2.98 -9.26
N ALA A 142 8.08 2.38 -10.41
CA ALA A 142 7.87 3.00 -11.71
C ALA A 142 7.13 2.01 -12.62
N ALA A 143 6.22 2.52 -13.43
CA ALA A 143 5.53 1.76 -14.46
C ALA A 143 5.42 2.61 -15.72
N GLU A 144 5.39 1.94 -16.88
CA GLU A 144 5.02 2.61 -18.13
C GLU A 144 3.63 3.21 -17.98
N SER A 145 3.48 4.49 -18.34
CA SER A 145 2.19 5.16 -18.24
C SER A 145 1.41 4.94 -19.53
N GLY A 146 0.13 4.60 -19.39
CA GLY A 146 -0.82 4.64 -20.50
C GLY A 146 -1.07 6.07 -21.01
N VAL A 147 -1.91 6.20 -22.03
CA VAL A 147 -2.34 7.50 -22.56
C VAL A 147 -3.76 7.78 -22.09
N LEU A 148 -3.95 8.87 -21.34
CA LEU A 148 -5.26 9.37 -20.89
C LEU A 148 -5.37 10.87 -21.22
N PRO A 149 -6.60 11.42 -21.28
CA PRO A 149 -6.79 12.87 -21.40
C PRO A 149 -6.12 13.63 -20.25
N HIS A 150 -5.66 14.86 -20.51
CA HIS A 150 -5.18 15.74 -19.45
C HIS A 150 -6.27 15.99 -18.39
N GLY A 151 -5.86 16.03 -17.13
CA GLY A 151 -6.74 16.17 -15.98
C GLY A 151 -7.49 14.87 -15.65
N CYS A 152 -7.00 13.71 -16.07
CA CYS A 152 -7.71 12.46 -15.81
C CYS A 152 -7.56 12.00 -14.36
N VAL A 153 -8.68 11.69 -13.72
CA VAL A 153 -8.75 11.22 -12.32
C VAL A 153 -8.99 9.71 -12.28
N GLY A 154 -8.13 8.98 -11.58
CA GLY A 154 -8.33 7.55 -11.29
C GLY A 154 -9.15 7.34 -10.02
N LEU A 155 -10.26 6.59 -10.11
CA LEU A 155 -11.18 6.37 -8.99
C LEU A 155 -11.13 4.92 -8.48
N CYS A 156 -10.89 4.72 -7.19
CA CYS A 156 -11.05 3.42 -6.54
C CYS A 156 -11.85 3.56 -5.25
N HIS A 157 -13.08 3.04 -5.26
CA HIS A 157 -14.06 3.28 -4.20
C HIS A 157 -14.27 2.08 -3.26
N GLY A 158 -13.62 0.95 -3.52
CA GLY A 158 -13.83 -0.29 -2.78
C GLY A 158 -12.53 -0.92 -2.27
N ALA A 159 -12.58 -1.48 -1.07
CA ALA A 159 -11.47 -2.20 -0.44
C ALA A 159 -11.69 -3.73 -0.39
N GLY A 160 -12.67 -4.25 -1.14
CA GLY A 160 -13.07 -5.66 -1.06
C GLY A 160 -13.94 -5.97 0.18
N PRO A 161 -14.31 -7.25 0.40
CA PRO A 161 -15.33 -7.62 1.38
C PRO A 161 -14.84 -7.72 2.83
N TRP A 162 -13.53 -7.67 3.07
CA TRP A 162 -12.94 -7.92 4.39
C TRP A 162 -13.09 -6.75 5.37
N ASP A 163 -13.21 -5.52 4.87
CA ASP A 163 -13.50 -4.31 5.66
C ASP A 163 -14.45 -3.38 4.88
N PRO A 164 -15.76 -3.67 4.87
CA PRO A 164 -16.74 -2.92 4.10
C PRO A 164 -16.81 -1.44 4.49
N ALA A 165 -16.42 -1.08 5.72
CA ALA A 165 -16.45 0.30 6.21
C ALA A 165 -15.45 1.22 5.49
N ARG A 166 -14.46 0.67 4.79
CA ARG A 166 -13.55 1.41 3.91
C ARG A 166 -14.19 1.78 2.57
N SER A 167 -15.25 1.10 2.16
CA SER A 167 -15.82 1.27 0.83
C SER A 167 -16.86 2.40 0.78
N ILE A 168 -16.89 3.08 -0.36
CA ILE A 168 -17.82 4.17 -0.66
C ILE A 168 -18.84 3.64 -1.68
N PRO A 169 -20.14 3.87 -1.45
CA PRO A 169 -21.15 3.64 -2.48
C PRO A 169 -20.79 4.38 -3.79
N PRO A 170 -20.67 3.70 -4.94
CA PRO A 170 -20.14 4.31 -6.17
C PRO A 170 -20.86 5.60 -6.57
N HIS A 171 -22.19 5.65 -6.41
CA HIS A 171 -23.00 6.81 -6.79
C HIS A 171 -22.58 8.12 -6.10
N LEU A 172 -21.95 8.07 -4.92
CA LEU A 172 -21.44 9.25 -4.23
C LEU A 172 -20.23 9.90 -4.94
N LEU A 173 -19.55 9.17 -5.83
CA LEU A 173 -18.45 9.69 -6.64
C LEU A 173 -18.90 10.24 -8.00
N ALA A 174 -20.17 10.11 -8.36
CA ALA A 174 -20.70 10.64 -9.63
C ALA A 174 -20.45 12.15 -9.80
N PRO A 175 -20.56 13.01 -8.76
CA PRO A 175 -20.23 14.43 -8.89
C PRO A 175 -18.79 14.71 -9.32
N ILE A 176 -17.83 13.88 -8.90
CA ILE A 176 -16.41 14.01 -9.29
C ILE A 176 -16.26 13.79 -10.80
N CYS A 177 -16.95 12.78 -11.34
CA CYS A 177 -16.94 12.47 -12.78
C CYS A 177 -17.57 13.58 -13.64
N ALA A 178 -18.39 14.46 -13.05
CA ALA A 178 -18.92 15.64 -13.73
C ALA A 178 -17.90 16.80 -13.78
N MET A 179 -16.85 16.76 -12.96
CA MET A 179 -15.85 17.82 -12.83
C MET A 179 -14.58 17.55 -13.64
N ALA A 180 -14.27 16.28 -13.93
CA ALA A 180 -13.06 15.87 -14.63
C ALA A 180 -13.28 14.54 -15.38
N PRO A 181 -12.50 14.24 -16.43
CA PRO A 181 -12.49 12.92 -17.04
C PRO A 181 -12.01 11.88 -16.02
N CYS A 182 -12.77 10.81 -15.81
CA CYS A 182 -12.44 9.79 -14.82
C CYS A 182 -12.22 8.42 -15.44
N ILE A 183 -11.35 7.61 -14.82
CA ILE A 183 -11.27 6.17 -15.06
C ILE A 183 -11.58 5.42 -13.76
N SER A 184 -12.14 4.21 -13.87
CA SER A 184 -12.25 3.28 -12.75
C SER A 184 -10.96 2.49 -12.58
N LEU A 185 -10.45 2.43 -11.35
CA LEU A 185 -9.38 1.55 -10.90
C LEU A 185 -9.94 0.33 -10.14
N MET A 186 -11.26 0.11 -10.19
CA MET A 186 -11.92 -1.11 -9.70
C MET A 186 -11.94 -2.16 -10.81
N PRO A 187 -11.75 -3.46 -10.50
CA PRO A 187 -11.79 -4.51 -11.51
C PRO A 187 -13.20 -4.80 -12.05
N GLU A 188 -14.24 -4.45 -11.29
CA GLU A 188 -15.62 -4.64 -11.70
C GLU A 188 -16.14 -3.51 -12.59
N ALA A 189 -17.10 -3.85 -13.45
CA ALA A 189 -17.85 -2.88 -14.25
C ALA A 189 -18.62 -1.89 -13.34
N THR A 190 -18.77 -0.66 -13.81
CA THR A 190 -19.40 0.43 -13.05
C THR A 190 -20.38 1.24 -13.88
N MET A 191 -21.38 1.80 -13.21
CA MET A 191 -22.32 2.76 -13.78
C MET A 191 -21.85 4.21 -13.62
N LEU A 192 -20.68 4.44 -13.00
CA LEU A 192 -20.05 5.75 -12.98
C LEU A 192 -19.73 6.20 -14.42
N PRO A 193 -19.85 7.50 -14.75
CA PRO A 193 -19.52 8.00 -16.08
C PRO A 193 -17.99 8.14 -16.24
N VAL A 194 -17.32 7.00 -16.33
CA VAL A 194 -15.87 6.87 -16.52
C VAL A 194 -15.54 6.46 -17.96
N LEU A 195 -14.29 6.67 -18.38
CA LEU A 195 -13.78 6.33 -19.70
C LEU A 195 -13.63 4.81 -19.94
N ASN A 196 -13.57 4.01 -18.87
CA ASN A 196 -13.47 2.54 -18.91
C ASN A 196 -14.59 1.90 -18.04
N PRO A 197 -15.85 1.86 -18.54
CA PRO A 197 -16.99 1.38 -17.76
C PRO A 197 -16.89 -0.10 -17.37
N ASP A 198 -16.10 -0.89 -18.11
CA ASP A 198 -15.86 -2.32 -17.83
C ASP A 198 -14.87 -2.56 -16.68
N GLY A 199 -14.25 -1.50 -16.14
CA GLY A 199 -13.31 -1.58 -15.03
C GLY A 199 -11.84 -1.60 -15.45
N CYS A 200 -10.98 -1.83 -14.45
CA CYS A 200 -9.53 -1.93 -14.56
C CYS A 200 -9.12 -3.40 -14.76
N PRO A 201 -8.11 -3.70 -15.59
CA PRO A 201 -7.61 -5.07 -15.72
C PRO A 201 -7.19 -5.66 -14.38
N PHE A 202 -7.42 -6.97 -14.20
CA PHE A 202 -6.92 -7.70 -13.03
C PHE A 202 -5.45 -8.13 -13.21
N ASP A 203 -4.62 -7.21 -13.69
CA ASP A 203 -3.19 -7.36 -13.93
C ASP A 203 -2.45 -6.17 -13.34
N MET A 204 -1.39 -6.42 -12.55
CA MET A 204 -0.77 -5.33 -11.78
C MET A 204 0.01 -4.34 -12.64
N LYS A 205 0.64 -4.81 -13.73
CA LYS A 205 1.37 -3.93 -14.64
C LYS A 205 0.38 -3.00 -15.36
N ALA A 206 -0.73 -3.55 -15.83
CA ALA A 206 -1.80 -2.76 -16.44
C ALA A 206 -2.44 -1.77 -15.46
N THR A 207 -2.73 -2.18 -14.22
CA THR A 207 -3.22 -1.28 -13.17
C THR A 207 -2.23 -0.17 -12.86
N ALA A 208 -0.94 -0.49 -12.72
CA ALA A 208 0.10 0.52 -12.51
C ALA A 208 0.21 1.48 -13.70
N ALA A 209 0.04 1.00 -14.93
CA ALA A 209 0.04 1.86 -16.11
C ALA A 209 -1.13 2.84 -16.15
N LEU A 210 -2.32 2.42 -15.71
CA LEU A 210 -3.48 3.31 -15.54
C LEU A 210 -3.24 4.33 -14.42
N VAL A 211 -2.73 3.90 -13.27
CA VAL A 211 -2.35 4.82 -12.17
C VAL A 211 -1.32 5.84 -12.64
N GLY A 212 -0.29 5.40 -13.37
CA GLY A 212 0.75 6.27 -13.93
C GLY A 212 0.21 7.33 -14.88
N ALA A 213 -0.79 6.96 -15.69
CA ALA A 213 -1.43 7.83 -16.68
C ALA A 213 -2.40 8.88 -16.10
N THR A 214 -2.87 8.71 -14.87
CA THR A 214 -3.78 9.69 -14.23
C THR A 214 -3.01 10.89 -13.69
N ASP A 215 -3.62 12.08 -13.67
CA ASP A 215 -3.05 13.27 -13.04
C ASP A 215 -3.32 13.31 -11.52
N LEU A 216 -4.39 12.63 -11.09
CA LEU A 216 -4.78 12.48 -9.70
C LEU A 216 -5.42 11.12 -9.46
N VAL A 217 -5.05 10.44 -8.39
CA VAL A 217 -5.75 9.25 -7.90
C VAL A 217 -6.62 9.62 -6.71
N ILE A 218 -7.90 9.25 -6.74
CA ILE A 218 -8.82 9.35 -5.61
C ILE A 218 -9.22 7.93 -5.21
N THR A 219 -8.85 7.53 -4.00
CA THR A 219 -8.99 6.13 -3.58
C THR A 219 -9.31 6.00 -2.10
N VAL A 220 -9.92 4.88 -1.73
CA VAL A 220 -10.07 4.45 -0.34
C VAL A 220 -8.82 3.72 0.17
N ASP A 221 -8.80 3.36 1.45
CA ASP A 221 -7.70 2.59 2.08
C ASP A 221 -7.61 1.15 1.52
N THR A 222 -6.89 1.02 0.41
CA THR A 222 -6.69 -0.21 -0.37
C THR A 222 -5.30 -0.23 -1.00
N MET A 223 -4.96 -1.33 -1.69
CA MET A 223 -3.72 -1.46 -2.47
C MET A 223 -3.51 -0.28 -3.43
N ILE A 224 -4.56 0.26 -4.06
CA ILE A 224 -4.44 1.39 -4.99
C ILE A 224 -3.83 2.63 -4.31
N ALA A 225 -4.14 2.88 -3.04
CA ALA A 225 -3.51 3.95 -2.27
C ALA A 225 -1.99 3.73 -2.14
N HIS A 226 -1.58 2.49 -1.86
CA HIS A 226 -0.18 2.12 -1.75
C HIS A 226 0.56 2.15 -3.08
N LEU A 227 -0.07 1.68 -4.16
CA LEU A 227 0.48 1.69 -5.50
C LEU A 227 0.70 3.12 -5.99
N ALA A 228 -0.33 3.97 -5.95
CA ALA A 228 -0.24 5.36 -6.36
C ALA A 228 0.77 6.14 -5.51
N GLY A 229 0.75 5.93 -4.20
CA GLY A 229 1.71 6.53 -3.27
C GLY A 229 3.15 6.11 -3.57
N ALA A 230 3.42 4.81 -3.78
CA ALA A 230 4.74 4.28 -4.11
C ALA A 230 5.29 4.80 -5.44
N MET A 231 4.41 5.06 -6.39
CA MET A 231 4.71 5.69 -7.68
C MET A 231 4.84 7.22 -7.59
N GLY A 232 4.63 7.82 -6.41
CA GLY A 232 4.72 9.26 -6.22
C GLY A 232 3.61 10.06 -6.89
N LYS A 233 2.50 9.42 -7.27
CA LYS A 233 1.37 10.09 -7.91
C LYS A 233 0.61 10.95 -6.90
N PRO A 234 0.14 12.15 -7.28
CA PRO A 234 -0.82 12.90 -6.46
C PRO A 234 -2.00 11.99 -6.10
N THR A 235 -2.25 11.80 -4.81
CA THR A 235 -3.26 10.85 -4.33
C THR A 235 -4.11 11.47 -3.24
N TRP A 236 -5.43 11.41 -3.37
CA TRP A 236 -6.39 11.81 -2.36
C TRP A 236 -7.05 10.58 -1.76
N LEU A 237 -6.71 10.30 -0.51
CA LEU A 237 -7.16 9.14 0.24
C LEU A 237 -8.44 9.48 1.01
N LEU A 238 -9.54 8.83 0.66
CA LEU A 238 -10.79 8.85 1.42
C LEU A 238 -10.71 7.80 2.53
N LEU A 239 -10.71 8.26 3.78
CA LEU A 239 -10.34 7.44 4.93
C LEU A 239 -11.52 7.28 5.89
N LYS A 240 -11.79 6.05 6.32
CA LYS A 240 -12.84 5.79 7.33
C LYS A 240 -12.49 6.37 8.70
N SER A 241 -13.50 6.55 9.55
CA SER A 241 -13.37 7.22 10.85
C SER A 241 -12.46 6.51 11.87
N ASP A 242 -12.43 5.16 11.88
CA ASP A 242 -11.41 4.38 12.59
C ASP A 242 -10.47 3.72 11.57
N PRO A 243 -9.40 4.42 11.14
CA PRO A 243 -8.55 3.98 10.06
C PRO A 243 -7.58 2.89 10.48
N ASP A 244 -6.89 2.26 9.54
CA ASP A 244 -5.83 1.32 9.85
C ASP A 244 -4.63 1.97 10.60
N TRP A 245 -3.75 1.17 11.23
CA TRP A 245 -2.62 1.64 12.04
C TRP A 245 -1.65 2.53 11.27
N ARG A 246 -1.60 2.36 9.95
CA ARG A 246 -0.70 3.10 9.04
C ARG A 246 -1.12 4.55 8.83
N TRP A 247 -2.39 4.90 9.04
CA TRP A 247 -2.90 6.23 8.70
C TRP A 247 -3.05 7.10 9.95
N PRO A 248 -2.49 8.33 9.93
CA PRO A 248 -2.64 9.24 11.06
C PRO A 248 -4.09 9.68 11.22
N VAL A 249 -4.52 9.90 12.46
CA VAL A 249 -5.85 10.42 12.80
C VAL A 249 -5.78 11.93 12.94
N GLY A 250 -6.70 12.66 12.30
CA GLY A 250 -6.79 14.12 12.39
C GLY A 250 -5.75 14.90 11.55
N ALA A 251 -4.92 14.22 10.76
CA ALA A 251 -3.96 14.84 9.85
C ALA A 251 -4.46 14.86 8.39
N ARG A 252 -3.99 15.83 7.61
CA ARG A 252 -4.27 15.94 6.16
C ARG A 252 -3.22 15.29 5.27
N GLY A 253 -2.08 14.89 5.82
CA GLY A 253 -1.02 14.17 5.09
C GLY A 253 -0.64 12.90 5.82
N THR A 254 0.21 12.09 5.19
CA THR A 254 0.72 10.83 5.74
C THR A 254 2.26 10.78 5.63
N PRO A 255 2.97 10.27 6.63
CA PRO A 255 4.43 10.07 6.53
C PRO A 255 4.79 9.00 5.49
N TRP A 256 3.85 8.10 5.15
CA TRP A 256 4.12 6.99 4.23
C TRP A 256 4.27 7.43 2.78
N TYR A 257 3.54 8.47 2.36
CA TYR A 257 3.42 8.89 0.97
C TYR A 257 3.32 10.43 0.89
N PRO A 258 4.44 11.14 0.64
CA PRO A 258 4.44 12.60 0.60
C PRO A 258 3.50 13.22 -0.46
N SER A 259 3.17 12.48 -1.51
CA SER A 259 2.25 12.91 -2.57
C SER A 259 0.77 12.75 -2.19
N MET A 260 0.46 12.26 -0.99
CA MET A 260 -0.89 11.89 -0.58
C MET A 260 -1.53 12.89 0.39
N ARG A 261 -2.81 13.19 0.17
CA ARG A 261 -3.68 13.99 1.03
C ARG A 261 -4.84 13.13 1.57
N ILE A 262 -5.22 13.33 2.83
CA ILE A 262 -6.27 12.57 3.52
C ILE A 262 -7.56 13.38 3.65
N TYR A 263 -8.68 12.74 3.31
CA TYR A 263 -10.05 13.16 3.55
C TYR A 263 -10.75 12.12 4.43
N ALA A 264 -10.74 12.35 5.74
CA ALA A 264 -11.25 11.39 6.72
C ALA A 264 -12.72 11.64 7.05
N GLN A 265 -13.48 10.56 7.26
CA GLN A 265 -14.83 10.64 7.81
C GLN A 265 -14.80 11.26 9.21
N PRO A 266 -15.71 12.18 9.55
CA PRO A 266 -15.86 12.67 10.92
C PRO A 266 -16.51 11.62 11.84
N SER A 267 -17.37 10.76 11.29
CA SER A 267 -18.04 9.65 11.99
C SER A 267 -18.28 8.48 11.04
N ALA A 268 -18.42 7.28 11.59
CA ALA A 268 -18.59 6.07 10.79
C ALA A 268 -19.77 6.16 9.81
N GLY A 269 -19.47 6.03 8.52
CA GLY A 269 -20.46 6.04 7.44
C GLY A 269 -20.74 7.42 6.84
N ASP A 270 -20.25 8.51 7.44
CA ASP A 270 -20.37 9.85 6.86
C ASP A 270 -19.31 10.06 5.76
N TRP A 271 -19.60 9.55 4.57
CA TRP A 271 -18.81 9.81 3.38
C TRP A 271 -19.14 11.15 2.71
N GLU A 272 -20.30 11.74 3.00
CA GLU A 272 -20.73 12.98 2.38
C GLU A 272 -19.82 14.15 2.78
N THR A 273 -19.46 14.24 4.07
CA THR A 273 -18.55 15.28 4.58
C THR A 273 -17.18 15.29 3.87
N PRO A 274 -16.39 14.19 3.86
CA PRO A 274 -15.10 14.19 3.17
C PRO A 274 -15.22 14.36 1.67
N LEU A 275 -16.32 13.89 1.04
CA LEU A 275 -16.55 14.10 -0.40
C LEU A 275 -16.88 15.55 -0.75
N ALA A 276 -17.63 16.25 0.10
CA ALA A 276 -17.92 17.68 -0.10
C ALA A 276 -16.66 18.55 0.05
N GLU A 277 -15.79 18.22 1.01
CA GLU A 277 -14.47 18.85 1.13
C GLU A 277 -13.61 18.56 -0.10
N LEU A 278 -13.53 17.30 -0.51
CA LEU A 278 -12.76 16.86 -1.66
C LEU A 278 -13.21 17.55 -2.95
N ALA A 279 -14.52 17.64 -3.20
CA ALA A 279 -15.05 18.31 -4.40
C ALA A 279 -14.68 19.80 -4.43
N ARG A 280 -14.67 20.48 -3.28
CA ARG A 280 -14.24 21.88 -3.19
C ARG A 280 -12.76 22.03 -3.55
N ASP A 281 -11.91 21.15 -3.02
CA ASP A 281 -10.47 21.14 -3.33
C ASP A 281 -10.22 20.76 -4.80
N LEU A 282 -11.03 19.86 -5.37
CA LEU A 282 -10.96 19.44 -6.77
C LEU A 282 -11.22 20.61 -7.72
N ALA A 283 -12.22 21.44 -7.42
CA ALA A 283 -12.55 22.62 -8.22
C ALA A 283 -11.41 23.65 -8.25
N ALA A 284 -10.53 23.65 -7.23
CA ALA A 284 -9.37 24.52 -7.14
C ALA A 284 -8.06 23.83 -7.55
N CYS A 285 -8.10 22.57 -8.00
CA CYS A 285 -6.91 21.77 -8.28
C CYS A 285 -6.22 22.21 -9.58
N PRO A 286 -4.98 22.72 -9.52
CA PRO A 286 -4.27 23.18 -10.73
C PRO A 286 -4.02 22.07 -11.75
N ALA A 287 -3.82 20.82 -11.28
CA ALA A 287 -3.59 19.66 -12.15
C ALA A 287 -4.80 19.32 -13.04
N LEU A 288 -5.98 19.85 -12.72
CA LEU A 288 -7.22 19.64 -13.47
C LEU A 288 -7.67 20.90 -14.22
N ALA A 289 -6.95 22.01 -14.09
CA ALA A 289 -7.22 23.20 -14.88
C ALA A 289 -6.88 22.89 -16.35
N ALA A 290 -7.79 23.18 -17.28
CA ALA A 290 -7.50 23.08 -18.70
C ALA A 290 -6.25 23.91 -19.04
N GLU A 291 -5.36 23.37 -19.87
CA GLU A 291 -4.28 24.17 -20.49
C GLU A 291 -4.93 25.42 -21.11
N ARG A 292 -4.53 26.60 -20.64
CA ARG A 292 -5.00 27.88 -21.19
C ARG A 292 -4.23 28.24 -22.46
#